data_AF-A0A2H9P3G1-F1
#
_entry.id   AF-A0A2H9P3G1-F1
#
_cell.length_a   1.000
_cell.length_b   1.000
_cell.length_c   1.000
_cell.angle_alpha   90.00
_cell.angle_beta   90.00
_cell.angle_gamma   90.00
#
_symmetry.space_group_name_H-M   'P 1'
#
loop_
_entity.id
_entity.type
_entity.pdbx_description
1 polymer ?
#
loop_
_entity_poly.entity_id
_entity_poly.type
_entity_poly.pdbx_seq_one_letter_code
_entity_poly.pdbx_strand_id
1 'polypeptide(L)' 'FDLIDDIECNWGSHTVIQCPKCEELFSIDHQCPAFSSLMVLLESNIDLFNSEEKSHYLLKLHPS' A
#
# COMPACT_ATOMS: atom_id res chain seq x y z
N PHE A 1 8.38 -3.88 3.35
CA PHE A 1 7.42 -2.77 3.18
C PHE A 1 6.92 -2.44 4.56
N ASP A 2 6.76 -1.15 4.84
CA ASP A 2 6.22 -0.69 6.11
C ASP A 2 4.81 -0.16 5.90
N LEU A 3 3.89 -0.70 6.69
CA LEU A 3 2.54 -0.18 6.79
C LEU A 3 2.52 0.91 7.84
N ILE A 4 1.91 2.02 7.49
CA ILE A 4 1.73 3.17 8.36
C ILE A 4 0.22 3.32 8.53
N ASP A 5 -0.25 2.90 9.68
CA ASP A 5 -1.63 3.09 10.09
C ASP A 5 -1.87 4.51 10.60
N ASP A 6 -3.13 4.92 10.61
CA ASP A 6 -3.60 6.19 11.17
C ASP A 6 -2.92 7.46 10.61
N ILE A 7 -2.55 7.46 9.33
CA ILE A 7 -2.21 8.71 8.64
C ILE A 7 -3.46 9.57 8.54
N GLU A 8 -3.48 10.66 9.30
CA GLU A 8 -4.52 11.67 9.21
C GLU A 8 -4.29 12.58 7.99
N CYS A 9 -5.34 12.76 7.20
CA CYS A 9 -5.38 13.76 6.14
C CYS A 9 -6.75 14.45 6.12
N ASN A 10 -6.92 15.40 5.18
CA ASN A 10 -8.18 16.14 5.03
C ASN A 10 -9.42 15.28 4.71
N TRP A 11 -9.23 14.00 4.36
CA TRP A 11 -10.29 13.05 4.03
C TRP A 11 -10.50 11.95 5.09
N GLY A 12 -9.78 12.01 6.21
CA GLY A 12 -9.87 11.05 7.31
C GLY A 12 -8.53 10.40 7.65
N SER A 13 -8.59 9.36 8.46
CA SER A 13 -7.45 8.52 8.80
C SER A 13 -7.34 7.37 7.81
N HIS A 14 -6.12 7.11 7.35
CA HIS A 14 -5.83 6.14 6.31
C HIS A 14 -4.67 5.24 6.71
N THR A 15 -4.72 4.00 6.24
CA THR A 15 -3.54 3.15 6.20
C THR A 15 -2.86 3.33 4.85
N VAL A 16 -1.57 3.64 4.88
CA VAL A 16 -0.71 3.68 3.69
C VAL A 16 0.40 2.65 3.80
N ILE A 17 0.98 2.30 2.66
CA ILE A 17 2.19 1.50 2.57
C ILE A 17 3.32 2.32 1.96
N GLN A 18 4.53 2.15 2.49
CA GLN A 18 5.73 2.68 1.85
C GLN A 18 6.38 1.65 0.94
N CYS A 19 6.61 2.02 -0.32
CA CYS A 19 7.42 1.22 -1.24
C CYS A 19 8.90 1.29 -0.84
N PRO A 20 9.58 0.16 -0.59
CA PRO A 20 10.98 0.15 -0.17
C PRO A 20 11.96 0.54 -1.29
N LYS A 21 11.50 0.66 -2.53
CA LYS A 21 12.33 0.96 -3.70
C LYS A 21 12.26 2.41 -4.16
N CYS A 22 11.05 3.00 -4.17
CA CYS A 22 10.86 4.39 -4.56
C CYS A 22 10.49 5.32 -3.39
N GLU A 23 10.34 4.76 -2.17
CA GLU A 23 9.99 5.48 -0.93
C GLU A 23 8.64 6.20 -0.95
N GLU A 24 7.86 6.06 -2.03
CA GLU A 24 6.51 6.63 -2.15
C GLU A 24 5.47 5.89 -1.28
N LEU A 25 4.44 6.64 -0.89
CA LEU A 25 3.32 6.18 -0.08
C LEU A 25 2.09 5.89 -0.94
N PHE A 26 1.47 4.74 -0.72
CA PHE A 26 0.28 4.30 -1.45
C PHE A 26 -0.84 3.98 -0.46
N SER A 27 -2.06 4.45 -0.76
CA SER A 27 -3.24 4.12 0.05
C SER A 27 -3.69 2.69 -0.25
N ILE A 28 -3.94 1.93 0.82
CA ILE A 28 -4.48 0.56 0.74
C ILE A 28 -5.98 0.49 1.07
N ASP A 29 -6.56 1.60 1.51
CA ASP A 29 -7.99 1.72 1.82
C ASP A 29 -8.80 2.37 0.67
N HIS A 30 -8.12 2.79 -0.40
CA HIS A 30 -8.69 3.39 -1.62
C HIS A 30 -9.52 4.67 -1.39
N GLN A 31 -9.40 5.31 -0.23
CA GLN A 31 -10.27 6.43 0.16
C GLN A 31 -9.54 7.77 0.22
N CYS A 32 -8.21 7.79 0.02
CA CYS A 32 -7.44 9.01 0.12
C CYS A 32 -7.03 9.56 -1.27
N PRO A 33 -7.53 10.74 -1.69
CA PRO A 33 -7.07 11.41 -2.91
C PRO A 33 -5.61 11.85 -2.86
N ALA A 34 -5.02 11.94 -1.66
CA ALA A 34 -3.64 12.38 -1.47
C ALA A 34 -2.60 11.30 -1.77
N PHE A 35 -3.01 10.02 -1.74
CA PHE A 35 -2.12 8.89 -1.96
C PHE A 35 -2.53 8.13 -3.23
N SER A 36 -1.54 7.75 -4.03
CA SER A 36 -1.78 6.88 -5.18
C SER A 36 -2.35 5.54 -4.71
N SER A 37 -3.22 4.96 -5.53
CA SER A 37 -3.80 3.67 -5.20
C SER A 37 -2.76 2.57 -5.28
N LEU A 38 -3.00 1.52 -4.50
CA LEU A 38 -2.14 0.37 -4.51
C LEU A 38 -1.99 -0.33 -5.87
N MET A 39 -3.02 -0.26 -6.72
CA MET A 39 -2.95 -0.84 -8.06
C MET A 39 -1.82 -0.23 -8.89
N VAL A 40 -1.56 1.07 -8.72
CA VAL A 40 -0.48 1.79 -9.41
C VAL A 40 0.89 1.28 -8.97
N LEU A 41 1.06 0.95 -7.68
CA LEU A 41 2.29 0.34 -7.17
C LEU A 41 2.54 -1.02 -7.83
N LEU A 42 1.51 -1.87 -7.92
CA LEU A 42 1.60 -3.21 -8.51
C LEU A 42 1.92 -3.17 -10.02
N GLU A 43 1.31 -2.24 -10.75
CA GLU A 43 1.54 -2.04 -12.18
C GLU A 43 2.94 -1.48 -12.47
N SER A 44 3.38 -0.50 -11.70
CA SER A 44 4.68 0.17 -11.90
C SER A 44 5.86 -0.68 -11.42
N ASN A 45 5.60 -1.70 -10.59
CA ASN A 45 6.61 -2.51 -9.94
C ASN A 45 6.25 -4.00 -10.00
N ILE A 46 6.07 -4.52 -11.23
CA ILE A 46 5.57 -5.88 -11.46
C ILE A 46 6.46 -6.98 -10.84
N ASP A 47 7.75 -6.69 -10.68
CA ASP A 47 8.78 -7.59 -10.12
C ASP A 47 9.05 -7.36 -8.62
N LEU A 48 8.35 -6.41 -8.00
CA LEU A 48 8.59 -5.99 -6.61
C LEU A 48 7.92 -6.91 -5.60
N PHE A 49 7.00 -7.74 -6.07
CA PHE A 49 6.35 -8.77 -5.27
C PHE A 49 6.45 -10.11 -6.02
N ASN A 50 6.82 -11.17 -5.31
CA ASN A 50 6.55 -12.53 -5.80
C ASN A 50 5.04 -12.86 -5.66
N SER A 51 4.57 -13.92 -6.30
CA SER A 51 3.14 -14.25 -6.34
C SER A 51 2.50 -14.46 -4.96
N GLU A 52 3.26 -14.93 -3.99
CA GLU A 52 2.80 -15.17 -2.61
C GLU A 52 2.69 -13.84 -1.84
N GLU A 53 3.70 -12.99 -1.97
CA GLU A 53 3.68 -11.62 -1.43
C GLU A 53 2.50 -10.83 -2.01
N LYS A 54 2.25 -10.89 -3.32
CA LYS A 54 1.06 -10.26 -3.95
C LYS A 54 -0.24 -10.75 -3.33
N SER A 55 -0.33 -12.04 -3.03
CA SER A 55 -1.57 -12.67 -2.55
C SER A 55 -1.84 -12.35 -1.07
N HIS A 56 -0.86 -12.52 -0.18
CA HIS A 56 -0.97 -12.09 1.22
C HIS A 56 -1.31 -10.61 1.33
N TYR A 57 -0.72 -9.83 0.43
CA TYR A 57 -0.91 -8.40 0.35
C TYR A 57 -2.31 -7.97 -0.10
N LEU A 58 -2.86 -8.61 -1.15
CA LEU A 58 -4.25 -8.39 -1.58
C LEU A 58 -5.29 -8.86 -0.56
N LEU A 59 -4.97 -9.89 0.21
CA LEU A 59 -5.90 -10.51 1.16
C LEU A 59 -5.92 -9.83 2.53
N LYS A 60 -5.10 -8.78 2.77
CA LYS A 60 -4.87 -8.19 4.11
C LYS A 60 -4.55 -9.24 5.19
N LEU A 61 -4.00 -10.40 4.78
CA LEU A 61 -3.66 -11.46 5.71
C LEU A 61 -2.28 -11.16 6.28
N HIS A 62 -2.27 -10.51 7.44
CA HIS A 62 -1.06 -10.36 8.23
C HIS A 62 -0.63 -11.73 8.77
N PRO A 63 0.65 -12.12 8.67
CA PRO A 63 1.20 -13.16 9.54
C PRO A 63 1.04 -12.68 10.99
N SER A 64 0.60 -13.60 11.85
CA SER A 64 0.51 -13.41 13.30
C SER A 64 1.87 -13.20 13.94
#